data_AF-A0A8S2MEP7-F1
#
_entry.id   AF-A0A8S2MEP7-F1
#
_cell.length_a   1.000
_cell.length_b   1.000
_cell.length_c   1.000
_cell.angle_alpha   90.00
_cell.angle_beta   90.00
_cell.angle_gamma   90.00
#
_symmetry.space_group_name_H-M   'P 1'
#
loop_
_entity.id
_entity.type
_entity.pdbx_description
1 polymer ?
#
loop_
_entity_poly.entity_id
_entity_poly.type
_entity_poly.pdbx_seq_one_letter_code
_entity_poly.pdbx_strand_id
1 'polypeptide(L)'
;KSIVIPGDNDVGGEYFGDKKPYLKQRFKNYFGRIIALYEQNDVEFLKLDVDMYESYVDNKRSMIGEQTQHRSMKSKFRIILNHWPLISRSVRFVKPFVEELNPNLILRGDSHQFTLSTHDRSTSLTRLIARDTVPNEILPLNVNDRRFIYEISIPTCSYRMGVLKIGYGVLLLDASTHTAHLTILWTPRRYLALYIYAAYGIFILSVLLLAPIITRRTMMRWFIITRRFKMFFFRK
;
A
#
# COMPACT_ATOMS: atom_id res chain seq x y z
N LYS A 1 13.86 -12.97 -8.05
CA LYS A 1 14.49 -12.42 -6.82
C LYS A 1 13.50 -11.45 -6.19
N SER A 2 13.34 -11.46 -4.86
CA SER A 2 12.51 -10.49 -4.15
C SER A 2 13.39 -9.47 -3.41
N ILE A 3 12.97 -8.21 -3.38
CA ILE A 3 13.62 -7.15 -2.60
C ILE A 3 12.58 -6.62 -1.62
N VAL A 4 12.82 -6.80 -0.33
CA VAL A 4 11.92 -6.32 0.73
C VAL A 4 12.51 -5.05 1.32
N ILE A 5 11.71 -4.00 1.47
CA ILE A 5 12.10 -2.74 2.10
C ILE A 5 11.33 -2.55 3.42
N PRO A 6 11.93 -1.93 4.44
CA PRO A 6 11.26 -1.73 5.71
C PRO A 6 10.20 -0.63 5.60
N GLY A 7 8.98 -0.91 6.04
CA GLY A 7 7.97 0.10 6.34
C GLY A 7 8.13 0.68 7.75
N ASP A 8 7.38 1.72 8.04
CA ASP A 8 7.25 2.30 9.38
C ASP A 8 6.77 1.27 10.43
N ASN A 9 5.83 0.41 10.07
CA ASN A 9 5.38 -0.69 10.96
C ASN A 9 6.46 -1.76 11.24
N ASP A 10 7.53 -1.82 10.43
CA ASP A 10 8.59 -2.83 10.56
C ASP A 10 9.76 -2.35 11.42
N VAL A 11 10.11 -1.06 11.31
CA VAL A 11 11.27 -0.46 11.95
C VAL A 11 10.92 0.63 12.97
N GLY A 12 9.63 0.87 13.19
CA GLY A 12 9.12 2.05 13.89
C GLY A 12 9.07 3.27 12.95
N GLY A 13 8.62 4.39 13.49
CA GLY A 13 8.41 5.62 12.71
C GLY A 13 6.96 5.89 12.34
N GLU A 14 6.04 5.04 12.80
CA GLU A 14 4.61 5.36 12.83
C GLU A 14 4.40 6.70 13.56
N TYR A 15 3.43 7.50 13.10
CA TYR A 15 3.10 8.81 13.67
C TYR A 15 4.27 9.80 13.76
N PHE A 16 5.19 9.75 12.80
CA PHE A 16 6.39 10.59 12.78
C PHE A 16 7.35 10.35 13.97
N GLY A 17 7.24 9.19 14.61
CA GLY A 17 8.15 8.79 15.68
C GLY A 17 9.54 8.40 15.16
N ASP A 18 10.44 8.11 16.08
CA ASP A 18 11.76 7.60 15.72
C ASP A 18 11.73 6.11 15.38
N LYS A 19 12.48 5.75 14.34
CA LYS A 19 12.80 4.35 14.03
C LYS A 19 13.61 3.75 15.17
N LYS A 20 13.25 2.55 15.62
CA LYS A 20 13.88 1.91 16.78
C LYS A 20 15.08 1.05 16.35
N PRO A 21 16.28 1.22 16.94
CA PRO A 21 17.47 0.46 16.54
C PRO A 21 17.28 -1.06 16.57
N TYR A 22 16.60 -1.59 17.60
CA TYR A 22 16.37 -3.02 17.72
C TYR A 22 15.42 -3.57 16.63
N LEU A 23 14.44 -2.78 16.17
CA LEU A 23 13.55 -3.17 15.07
C LEU A 23 14.29 -3.13 13.73
N LYS A 24 15.14 -2.13 13.50
CA LYS A 24 16.03 -2.08 12.33
C LYS A 24 16.95 -3.29 12.26
N GLN A 25 17.53 -3.68 13.41
CA GLN A 25 18.38 -4.87 13.49
C GLN A 25 17.56 -6.15 13.25
N ARG A 26 16.36 -6.26 13.82
CA ARG A 26 15.45 -7.38 13.55
C ARG A 26 15.13 -7.50 12.07
N PHE A 27 14.71 -6.42 11.42
CA PHE A 27 14.44 -6.40 10.00
C PHE A 27 15.68 -6.83 9.20
N LYS A 28 16.86 -6.33 9.56
CA LYS A 28 18.13 -6.68 8.91
C LYS A 28 18.44 -8.17 9.00
N ASN A 29 18.16 -8.81 10.14
CA ASN A 29 18.41 -10.23 10.34
C ASN A 29 17.52 -11.11 9.45
N TYR A 30 16.28 -10.70 9.17
CA TYR A 30 15.34 -11.46 8.35
C TYR A 30 15.43 -11.15 6.85
N PHE A 31 15.64 -9.88 6.50
CA PHE A 31 15.49 -9.38 5.11
C PHE A 31 16.78 -8.76 4.55
N GLY A 32 17.90 -8.89 5.27
CA GLY A 32 19.20 -8.37 4.85
C GLY A 32 19.34 -6.85 5.02
N ARG A 33 20.36 -6.28 4.39
CA ARG A 33 20.72 -4.86 4.56
C ARG A 33 19.53 -3.92 4.24
N ILE A 34 19.36 -2.91 5.09
CA ILE A 34 18.33 -1.86 4.92
C ILE A 34 18.67 -0.86 3.82
N ILE A 35 19.96 -0.72 3.49
CA ILE A 35 20.46 0.03 2.33
C ILE A 35 21.32 -0.93 1.52
N ALA A 36 21.00 -1.07 0.25
CA ALA A 36 21.71 -1.96 -0.65
C ALA A 36 21.45 -1.60 -2.11
N LEU A 37 22.44 -1.83 -2.95
CA LEU A 37 22.30 -1.80 -4.40
C LEU A 37 22.12 -3.23 -4.90
N TYR A 38 21.06 -3.48 -5.66
CA TYR A 38 20.82 -4.74 -6.34
C TYR A 38 20.84 -4.51 -7.84
N GLU A 39 21.61 -5.32 -8.56
CA GLU A 39 21.68 -5.28 -10.02
C GLU A 39 20.98 -6.50 -10.59
N GLN A 40 20.16 -6.28 -11.62
CA GLN A 40 19.57 -7.35 -12.41
C GLN A 40 19.40 -6.87 -13.85
N ASN A 41 20.18 -7.46 -14.76
CA ASN A 41 20.24 -7.05 -16.17
C ASN A 41 20.53 -5.53 -16.29
N ASP A 42 19.74 -4.82 -17.08
CA ASP A 42 19.85 -3.37 -17.32
C ASP A 42 19.19 -2.50 -16.22
N VAL A 43 18.96 -3.04 -15.03
CA VAL A 43 18.27 -2.35 -13.92
C VAL A 43 19.08 -2.39 -12.62
N GLU A 44 19.29 -1.23 -12.03
CA GLU A 44 19.79 -1.04 -10.68
C GLU A 44 18.62 -0.69 -9.74
N PHE A 45 18.45 -1.49 -8.68
CA PHE A 45 17.51 -1.20 -7.60
C PHE A 45 18.29 -0.71 -6.38
N LEU A 46 18.14 0.58 -6.08
CA LEU A 46 18.73 1.20 -4.90
C LEU A 46 17.71 1.17 -3.76
N LYS A 47 17.87 0.19 -2.87
CA LYS A 47 17.07 0.08 -1.65
C LYS A 47 17.55 1.10 -0.64
N LEU A 48 16.63 1.94 -0.16
CA LEU A 48 16.88 3.00 0.82
C LEU A 48 15.99 2.85 2.06
N ASP A 49 16.39 3.56 3.11
CA ASP A 49 15.66 3.74 4.37
C ASP A 49 15.82 5.22 4.77
N VAL A 50 15.17 6.10 4.01
CA VAL A 50 15.19 7.56 4.17
C VAL A 50 13.78 8.04 4.49
N ASP A 51 13.66 8.94 5.45
CA ASP A 51 12.41 9.60 5.85
C ASP A 51 12.52 11.12 5.63
N MET A 52 11.55 11.89 6.12
CA MET A 52 11.47 13.34 5.88
C MET A 52 12.49 14.16 6.68
N TYR A 53 13.24 13.57 7.60
CA TYR A 53 14.09 14.32 8.53
C TYR A 53 15.53 14.40 8.02
N GLU A 54 16.06 15.62 7.98
CA GLU A 54 17.41 15.94 7.47
C GLU A 54 18.52 15.15 8.19
N SER A 55 18.39 14.96 9.51
CA SER A 55 19.34 14.18 10.33
C SER A 55 19.48 12.72 9.88
N TYR A 56 18.48 12.19 9.18
CA TYR A 56 18.53 10.86 8.60
C TYR A 56 19.20 10.86 7.22
N VAL A 57 19.26 11.96 6.49
CA VAL A 57 19.89 12.00 5.16
C VAL A 57 21.41 11.94 5.28
N ASP A 58 22.01 12.78 6.12
CA ASP A 58 23.48 12.91 6.22
C ASP A 58 24.14 11.60 6.64
N ASN A 59 23.57 10.93 7.65
CA ASN A 59 24.06 9.64 8.15
C ASN A 59 23.98 8.51 7.09
N LYS A 60 23.09 8.65 6.10
CA LYS A 60 22.86 7.62 5.08
C LYS A 60 23.63 7.91 3.81
N ARG A 61 24.00 9.17 3.55
CA ARG A 61 24.77 9.58 2.37
C ARG A 61 26.13 8.87 2.32
N SER A 62 26.81 8.69 3.45
CA SER A 62 28.05 7.89 3.52
C SER A 62 27.80 6.42 3.19
N MET A 63 26.79 5.79 3.80
CA MET A 63 26.44 4.38 3.55
C MET A 63 26.07 4.13 2.09
N ILE A 64 25.36 5.06 1.46
CA ILE A 64 24.95 4.97 0.06
C ILE A 64 26.14 5.23 -0.83
N GLY A 65 26.96 6.23 -0.49
CA GLY A 65 28.27 6.46 -1.07
C GLY A 65 29.11 5.18 -1.09
N GLU A 66 29.23 4.44 0.00
CA GLU A 66 29.95 3.16 -0.01
C GLU A 66 29.36 2.12 -0.99
N GLN A 67 28.04 2.14 -1.23
CA GLN A 67 27.40 1.25 -2.20
C GLN A 67 27.53 1.74 -3.65
N THR A 68 27.69 3.05 -3.88
CA THR A 68 27.63 3.68 -5.22
C THR A 68 28.95 4.30 -5.69
N GLN A 69 29.87 4.64 -4.79
CA GLN A 69 31.17 5.23 -5.07
C GLN A 69 32.01 4.23 -5.88
N HIS A 70 32.72 4.76 -6.88
CA HIS A 70 33.45 4.03 -7.93
C HIS A 70 32.60 3.26 -8.95
N ARG A 71 31.28 3.46 -8.98
CA ARG A 71 30.40 2.80 -9.96
C ARG A 71 29.67 3.85 -10.80
N SER A 72 30.17 4.07 -12.02
CA SER A 72 29.35 4.68 -13.06
C SER A 72 28.10 3.83 -13.23
N MET A 73 26.92 4.46 -13.37
CA MET A 73 25.66 3.75 -13.58
C MET A 73 25.79 2.94 -14.86
N LYS A 74 25.94 1.62 -14.73
CA LYS A 74 26.08 0.71 -15.87
C LYS A 74 24.71 0.38 -16.44
N SER A 75 23.68 0.45 -15.60
CA SER A 75 22.31 0.13 -15.96
C SER A 75 21.64 1.24 -16.78
N LYS A 76 20.66 0.83 -17.59
CA LYS A 76 19.78 1.76 -18.29
C LYS A 76 18.80 2.41 -17.31
N PHE A 77 18.33 1.65 -16.33
CA PHE A 77 17.39 2.11 -15.32
C PHE A 77 18.02 2.10 -13.94
N ARG A 78 17.73 3.14 -13.17
CA ARG A 78 17.93 3.17 -11.73
C ARG A 78 16.60 3.45 -11.03
N ILE A 79 16.22 2.52 -10.16
CA ILE A 79 14.96 2.54 -9.43
C ILE A 79 15.28 2.61 -7.94
N ILE A 80 14.83 3.68 -7.29
CA ILE A 80 14.92 3.78 -5.83
C ILE A 80 13.71 3.09 -5.21
N LEU A 81 13.96 2.29 -4.18
CA LEU A 81 12.93 1.65 -3.36
C LEU A 81 12.99 2.27 -1.96
N ASN A 82 11.95 2.99 -1.56
CA ASN A 82 11.86 3.62 -0.24
C ASN A 82 10.42 3.65 0.24
N HIS A 83 10.17 3.45 1.54
CA HIS A 83 8.80 3.43 2.04
C HIS A 83 8.13 4.81 1.99
N TRP A 84 8.86 5.85 2.42
CA TRP A 84 8.37 7.23 2.49
C TRP A 84 8.57 7.99 1.16
N PRO A 85 7.74 9.02 0.88
CA PRO A 85 8.03 10.02 -0.15
C PRO A 85 9.45 10.56 -0.08
N LEU A 86 10.12 10.63 -1.22
CA LEU A 86 11.41 11.26 -1.39
C LEU A 86 11.32 12.57 -2.17
N ILE A 87 10.28 12.75 -3.00
CA ILE A 87 10.09 13.96 -3.78
C ILE A 87 8.73 14.63 -3.54
N SER A 88 7.61 13.90 -3.60
CA SER A 88 6.27 14.54 -3.57
C SER A 88 5.90 15.22 -2.27
N ARG A 89 6.50 14.81 -1.15
CA ARG A 89 6.25 15.41 0.17
C ARG A 89 7.53 15.72 0.94
N SER A 90 8.68 15.65 0.28
CA SER A 90 9.95 15.72 0.97
C SER A 90 10.45 17.14 1.17
N VAL A 91 11.21 17.32 2.24
CA VAL A 91 11.84 18.60 2.62
C VAL A 91 12.92 19.01 1.61
N ARG A 92 13.34 20.29 1.66
CA ARG A 92 14.34 20.89 0.77
C ARG A 92 15.65 20.10 0.70
N PHE A 93 16.01 19.35 1.74
CA PHE A 93 17.29 18.64 1.85
C PHE A 93 17.33 17.25 1.21
N VAL A 94 16.20 16.54 1.17
CA VAL A 94 16.16 15.19 0.59
C VAL A 94 16.17 15.24 -0.94
N LYS A 95 15.54 16.24 -1.55
CA LYS A 95 15.43 16.34 -3.01
C LYS A 95 16.78 16.43 -3.72
N PRO A 96 17.71 17.34 -3.34
CA PRO A 96 19.04 17.39 -3.98
C PRO A 96 19.81 16.08 -3.82
N PHE A 97 19.69 15.43 -2.66
CA PHE A 97 20.28 14.12 -2.42
C PHE A 97 19.71 13.05 -3.36
N VAL A 98 18.39 13.03 -3.58
CA VAL A 98 17.74 12.12 -4.53
C VAL A 98 18.15 12.41 -5.97
N GLU A 99 18.30 13.68 -6.34
CA GLU A 99 18.76 14.09 -7.68
C GLU A 99 20.20 13.64 -7.94
N GLU A 100 21.10 13.72 -6.94
CA GLU A 100 22.48 13.21 -7.01
C GLU A 100 22.52 11.70 -7.31
N LEU A 101 21.57 10.93 -6.77
CA LEU A 101 21.46 9.50 -7.06
C LEU A 101 20.99 9.21 -8.50
N ASN A 102 20.52 10.22 -9.22
CA ASN A 102 20.07 10.17 -10.61
C ASN A 102 19.11 9.00 -10.96
N PRO A 103 18.01 8.81 -10.22
CA PRO A 103 17.04 7.75 -10.52
C PRO A 103 16.15 8.10 -11.72
N ASN A 104 15.63 7.08 -12.42
CA ASN A 104 14.50 7.25 -13.34
C ASN A 104 13.18 7.19 -12.57
N LEU A 105 13.09 6.26 -11.62
CA LEU A 105 11.87 5.90 -10.90
C LEU A 105 12.11 5.79 -9.40
N ILE A 106 11.10 6.13 -8.61
CA ILE A 106 11.04 5.91 -7.16
C ILE A 106 9.76 5.14 -6.86
N LEU A 107 9.86 3.99 -6.20
CA LEU A 107 8.73 3.18 -5.75
C LEU A 107 8.58 3.28 -4.24
N ARG A 108 7.34 3.49 -3.77
CA ARG A 108 6.99 3.65 -2.35
C ARG A 108 5.63 3.07 -1.96
N GLY A 109 5.35 2.96 -0.66
CA GLY A 109 4.15 2.28 -0.12
C GLY A 109 3.38 3.00 0.99
N ASP A 110 3.93 4.04 1.60
CA ASP A 110 3.39 4.77 2.78
C ASP A 110 1.90 5.18 2.67
N SER A 111 1.48 5.77 1.56
CA SER A 111 0.15 6.43 1.50
C SER A 111 -1.05 5.49 1.41
N HIS A 112 -0.82 4.18 1.26
CA HIS A 112 -1.82 3.13 0.98
C HIS A 112 -2.66 3.34 -0.29
N GLN A 113 -2.43 4.43 -1.02
CA GLN A 113 -3.14 4.82 -2.24
C GLN A 113 -2.19 4.76 -3.44
N PHE A 114 -2.77 4.62 -4.62
CA PHE A 114 -2.00 4.77 -5.84
C PHE A 114 -1.80 6.26 -6.12
N THR A 115 -0.55 6.68 -6.26
CA THR A 115 -0.22 8.01 -6.80
C THR A 115 0.96 7.92 -7.75
N LEU A 116 0.87 8.67 -8.85
CA LEU A 116 1.97 8.89 -9.78
C LEU A 116 2.26 10.39 -9.80
N SER A 117 3.47 10.76 -9.41
CA SER A 117 3.96 12.13 -9.49
C SER A 117 5.20 12.19 -10.38
N THR A 118 5.39 13.31 -11.06
CA THR A 118 6.64 13.62 -11.76
C THR A 118 7.33 14.79 -11.11
N HIS A 119 8.66 14.74 -11.09
CA HIS A 119 9.53 15.82 -10.67
C HIS A 119 10.41 16.25 -11.82
N ASP A 120 10.38 17.54 -12.12
CA ASP A 120 11.23 18.16 -13.12
C ASP A 120 12.50 18.70 -12.45
N ARG A 121 13.65 18.10 -12.73
CA ARG A 121 14.95 18.53 -12.21
C ARG A 121 15.30 19.97 -12.59
N SER A 122 14.86 20.46 -13.76
CA SER A 122 15.27 21.78 -14.25
C SER A 122 14.51 22.93 -13.58
N THR A 123 13.27 22.68 -13.15
CA THR A 123 12.42 23.68 -12.49
C THR A 123 12.22 23.39 -11.00
N SER A 124 12.71 22.22 -10.54
CA SER A 124 12.44 21.64 -9.23
C SER A 124 10.95 21.51 -8.90
N LEU A 125 10.07 21.55 -9.91
CA LEU A 125 8.63 21.45 -9.75
C LEU A 125 8.20 19.99 -9.69
N THR A 126 7.27 19.70 -8.77
CA THR A 126 6.67 18.38 -8.63
C THR A 126 5.18 18.46 -8.96
N ARG A 127 4.70 17.57 -9.82
CA ARG A 127 3.31 17.53 -10.29
C ARG A 127 2.72 16.15 -10.07
N LEU A 128 1.50 16.11 -9.52
CA LEU A 128 0.71 14.88 -9.47
C LEU A 128 0.14 14.63 -10.87
N ILE A 129 0.45 13.48 -11.45
CA ILE A 129 -0.05 13.05 -12.77
C ILE A 129 -1.33 12.25 -12.59
N ALA A 130 -1.33 11.29 -11.66
CA ALA A 130 -2.45 10.37 -11.49
C ALA A 130 -2.63 9.96 -10.02
N ARG A 131 -3.88 9.66 -9.65
CA ARG A 131 -4.24 9.13 -8.34
C ARG A 131 -5.39 8.15 -8.50
N ASP A 132 -5.25 6.96 -7.90
CA ASP A 132 -6.26 5.89 -7.90
C ASP A 132 -7.01 5.76 -9.24
N THR A 133 -6.22 5.64 -10.32
CA THR A 133 -6.68 5.56 -11.72
C THR A 133 -7.70 4.46 -11.94
N VAL A 134 -8.36 4.52 -13.09
CA VAL A 134 -9.35 3.52 -13.48
C VAL A 134 -8.68 2.14 -13.53
N PRO A 135 -9.36 1.07 -13.08
CA PRO A 135 -8.81 -0.26 -13.18
C PRO A 135 -8.40 -0.63 -14.61
N ASN A 136 -7.23 -1.27 -14.74
CA ASN A 136 -6.66 -1.77 -15.99
C ASN A 136 -6.11 -0.70 -16.95
N GLU A 137 -5.99 0.56 -16.53
CA GLU A 137 -5.25 1.55 -17.30
C GLU A 137 -3.74 1.24 -17.27
N ILE A 138 -3.10 1.24 -18.44
CA ILE A 138 -1.65 1.14 -18.59
C ILE A 138 -1.12 2.55 -18.80
N LEU A 139 -0.33 3.03 -17.84
CA LEU A 139 0.26 4.35 -17.85
C LEU A 139 1.67 4.27 -18.46
N PRO A 140 1.89 4.87 -19.65
CA PRO A 140 3.24 4.99 -20.20
C PRO A 140 4.03 6.04 -19.42
N LEU A 141 5.27 5.71 -19.08
CA LEU A 141 6.22 6.59 -18.41
C LEU A 141 7.41 6.83 -19.34
N ASN A 142 7.69 8.09 -19.66
CA ASN A 142 8.85 8.46 -20.47
C ASN A 142 10.10 8.54 -19.59
N VAL A 143 10.68 7.39 -19.29
CA VAL A 143 11.87 7.27 -18.44
C VAL A 143 13.20 7.55 -19.17
N ASN A 144 13.15 7.74 -20.51
CA ASN A 144 14.30 8.16 -21.31
C ASN A 144 14.65 9.63 -21.06
N ASP A 145 13.65 10.47 -20.80
CA ASP A 145 13.89 11.85 -20.41
C ASP A 145 14.38 11.93 -18.96
N ARG A 146 15.71 11.96 -18.81
CA ARG A 146 16.40 12.15 -17.54
C ARG A 146 16.23 13.54 -16.94
N ARG A 147 15.44 14.43 -17.54
CA ARG A 147 14.95 15.62 -16.83
C ARG A 147 13.94 15.27 -15.75
N PHE A 148 13.16 14.21 -15.96
CA PHE A 148 12.07 13.85 -15.07
C PHE A 148 12.42 12.67 -14.15
N ILE A 149 11.88 12.70 -12.93
CA ILE A 149 11.85 11.57 -12.00
C ILE A 149 10.40 11.25 -11.72
N TYR A 150 10.00 9.99 -11.92
CA TYR A 150 8.67 9.56 -11.51
C TYR A 150 8.70 8.96 -10.11
N GLU A 151 7.85 9.46 -9.22
CA GLU A 151 7.61 8.86 -7.91
C GLU A 151 6.24 8.19 -7.90
N ILE A 152 6.23 6.89 -7.63
CA ILE A 152 5.08 6.01 -7.73
C ILE A 152 4.79 5.46 -6.32
N SER A 153 3.67 5.85 -5.74
CA SER A 153 3.10 5.14 -4.59
C SER A 153 2.27 3.98 -5.07
N ILE A 154 2.63 2.77 -4.66
CA ILE A 154 1.84 1.57 -4.90
C ILE A 154 0.79 1.47 -3.77
N PRO A 155 -0.48 1.16 -4.08
CA PRO A 155 -1.48 0.97 -3.04
C PRO A 155 -1.09 -0.22 -2.15
N THR A 156 -1.59 -0.23 -0.92
CA THR A 156 -1.41 -1.41 -0.08
C THR A 156 -2.11 -2.62 -0.70
N CYS A 157 -1.56 -3.81 -0.49
CA CYS A 157 -2.17 -5.07 -0.86
C CYS A 157 -2.95 -5.72 0.30
N SER A 158 -3.04 -5.05 1.45
CA SER A 158 -3.61 -5.58 2.69
C SER A 158 -4.76 -4.74 3.23
N TYR A 159 -5.90 -5.38 3.50
CA TYR A 159 -7.05 -4.76 4.17
C TYR A 159 -6.77 -4.36 5.62
N ARG A 160 -5.70 -4.88 6.24
CA ARG A 160 -5.28 -4.47 7.60
C ARG A 160 -5.11 -2.95 7.71
N MET A 161 -4.76 -2.30 6.61
CA MET A 161 -4.51 -0.86 6.56
C MET A 161 -5.78 -0.01 6.46
N GLY A 162 -6.96 -0.62 6.45
CA GLY A 162 -8.24 0.11 6.54
C GLY A 162 -8.66 0.87 5.28
N VAL A 163 -8.07 0.57 4.12
CA VAL A 163 -8.41 1.24 2.85
C VAL A 163 -9.24 0.37 1.92
N LEU A 164 -10.17 1.01 1.20
CA LEU A 164 -11.12 0.33 0.31
C LEU A 164 -10.48 -0.23 -0.97
N LYS A 165 -9.53 0.52 -1.54
CA LYS A 165 -8.84 0.17 -2.79
C LYS A 165 -7.47 -0.42 -2.46
N ILE A 166 -7.29 -1.70 -2.76
CA ILE A 166 -6.04 -2.42 -2.57
C ILE A 166 -5.63 -3.13 -3.86
N GLY A 167 -4.33 -3.25 -4.10
CA GLY A 167 -3.83 -3.74 -5.37
C GLY A 167 -2.35 -4.07 -5.37
N TYR A 168 -1.87 -4.54 -6.51
CA TYR A 168 -0.46 -4.79 -6.76
C TYR A 168 0.01 -3.92 -7.92
N GLY A 169 1.17 -3.29 -7.76
CA GLY A 169 1.82 -2.58 -8.85
C GLY A 169 2.53 -3.54 -9.80
N VAL A 170 2.33 -3.35 -11.10
CA VAL A 170 3.11 -4.02 -12.14
C VAL A 170 3.81 -2.95 -12.96
N LEU A 171 5.14 -3.05 -13.01
CA LEU A 171 6.01 -2.18 -13.76
C LEU A 171 6.76 -3.00 -14.80
N LEU A 172 6.49 -2.75 -16.07
CA LEU A 172 7.21 -3.32 -17.20
C LEU A 172 8.27 -2.32 -17.64
N LEU A 173 9.52 -2.77 -17.74
CA LEU A 173 10.65 -1.97 -18.20
C LEU A 173 11.13 -2.54 -19.53
N ASP A 174 11.17 -1.71 -20.56
CA ASP A 174 11.73 -2.09 -21.85
C ASP A 174 13.09 -1.41 -22.02
N ALA A 175 14.14 -2.22 -21.90
CA ALA A 175 15.51 -1.77 -22.05
C ALA A 175 15.89 -1.40 -23.49
N SER A 176 15.16 -1.88 -24.49
CA SER A 176 15.45 -1.61 -25.90
C SER A 176 14.95 -0.22 -26.32
N THR A 177 13.73 0.13 -25.91
CA THR A 177 13.09 1.41 -26.19
C THR A 177 13.33 2.44 -25.08
N HIS A 178 13.89 2.01 -23.95
CA HIS A 178 14.07 2.83 -22.76
C HIS A 178 12.74 3.41 -22.24
N THR A 179 11.66 2.63 -22.30
CA THR A 179 10.34 3.01 -21.81
C THR A 179 9.92 2.18 -20.60
N ALA A 180 8.96 2.72 -19.84
CA ALA A 180 8.35 1.99 -18.73
C ALA A 180 6.83 2.08 -18.84
N HIS A 181 6.15 0.98 -18.50
CA HIS A 181 4.69 0.89 -18.47
C HIS A 181 4.25 0.45 -17.09
N LEU A 182 3.37 1.23 -16.49
CA LEU A 182 2.88 1.02 -15.14
C LEU A 182 1.39 0.68 -15.18
N THR A 183 0.98 -0.32 -14.42
CA THR A 183 -0.43 -0.56 -14.15
C THR A 183 -0.63 -1.05 -12.72
N ILE A 184 -1.84 -0.86 -12.19
CA ILE A 184 -2.23 -1.39 -10.90
C ILE A 184 -3.25 -2.50 -11.12
N LEU A 185 -2.89 -3.70 -10.66
CA LEU A 185 -3.79 -4.83 -10.56
C LEU A 185 -4.66 -4.65 -9.32
N TRP A 186 -5.81 -4.01 -9.51
CA TRP A 186 -6.76 -3.80 -8.44
C TRP A 186 -7.43 -5.11 -8.05
N THR A 187 -7.45 -5.39 -6.75
CA THR A 187 -8.17 -6.57 -6.24
C THR A 187 -9.66 -6.25 -6.08
N PRO A 188 -10.54 -7.27 -6.11
CA PRO A 188 -11.97 -7.09 -5.88
C PRO A 188 -12.27 -6.44 -4.53
N ARG A 189 -13.35 -5.64 -4.46
CA ARG A 189 -13.80 -5.00 -3.22
C ARG A 189 -14.37 -6.04 -2.24
N ARG A 190 -13.56 -6.49 -1.27
CA ARG A 190 -14.01 -7.44 -0.22
C ARG A 190 -14.97 -6.82 0.80
N TYR A 191 -14.99 -5.50 0.96
CA TYR A 191 -15.93 -4.84 1.88
C TYR A 191 -17.39 -5.11 1.55
N LEU A 192 -17.74 -5.25 0.26
CA LEU A 192 -19.09 -5.62 -0.14
C LEU A 192 -19.47 -7.01 0.39
N ALA A 193 -18.56 -7.98 0.27
CA ALA A 193 -18.77 -9.32 0.81
C ALA A 193 -18.91 -9.31 2.34
N LEU A 194 -18.11 -8.49 3.03
CA LEU A 194 -18.23 -8.31 4.48
C LEU A 194 -19.58 -7.72 4.89
N TYR A 195 -20.10 -6.73 4.15
CA TYR A 195 -21.44 -6.19 4.41
C TYR A 195 -22.54 -7.21 4.16
N ILE A 196 -22.42 -8.04 3.13
CA ILE A 196 -23.35 -9.14 2.86
C ILE A 196 -23.31 -10.16 4.01
N TYR A 197 -22.12 -10.54 4.49
CA TYR A 197 -21.97 -11.45 5.63
C TYR A 197 -22.56 -10.87 6.92
N ALA A 198 -22.34 -9.58 7.19
CA ALA A 198 -22.93 -8.91 8.34
C ALA A 198 -24.47 -8.89 8.26
N ALA A 199 -25.03 -8.53 7.10
CA ALA A 199 -26.47 -8.55 6.88
C ALA A 199 -27.06 -9.95 7.06
N TYR A 200 -26.40 -10.98 6.53
CA TYR A 200 -26.81 -12.37 6.70
C TYR A 200 -26.74 -12.83 8.16
N GLY A 201 -25.69 -12.45 8.89
CA GLY A 201 -25.55 -12.72 10.31
C GLY A 201 -26.66 -12.07 11.15
N ILE A 202 -26.97 -10.79 10.87
CA ILE A 202 -28.08 -10.07 11.50
C ILE A 202 -29.42 -10.76 11.19
N PHE A 203 -29.63 -11.17 9.94
CA PHE A 203 -30.82 -11.90 9.54
C PHE A 203 -30.98 -13.21 10.33
N ILE A 204 -29.94 -14.07 10.38
CA ILE A 204 -29.97 -15.30 11.17
C ILE A 204 -30.27 -14.99 12.65
N LEU A 205 -29.57 -14.00 13.23
CA LEU A 205 -29.77 -13.63 14.64
C LEU A 205 -31.21 -13.18 14.90
N SER A 206 -31.79 -12.38 14.00
CA SER A 206 -33.18 -11.94 14.12
C SER A 206 -34.17 -13.10 14.03
N VAL A 207 -33.95 -14.07 13.14
CA VAL A 207 -34.79 -15.28 13.06
C VAL A 207 -34.69 -16.09 14.34
N LEU A 208 -33.48 -16.31 14.86
CA LEU A 208 -33.26 -17.05 16.11
C LEU A 208 -33.91 -16.38 17.33
N LEU A 209 -33.92 -15.05 17.39
CA LEU A 209 -34.54 -14.31 18.48
C LEU A 209 -36.07 -14.20 18.35
N LEU A 210 -36.60 -14.03 17.14
CA LEU A 210 -38.02 -13.81 16.90
C LEU A 210 -38.82 -15.11 16.80
N ALA A 211 -38.26 -16.19 16.23
CA ALA A 211 -38.98 -17.45 16.05
C ALA A 211 -39.51 -18.05 17.37
N PRO A 212 -38.76 -18.07 18.49
CA PRO A 212 -39.27 -18.53 19.79
C PRO A 212 -40.40 -17.66 20.34
N ILE A 213 -40.34 -16.34 20.11
CA ILE A 213 -41.37 -15.39 20.57
C ILE A 213 -42.66 -15.62 19.78
N ILE A 214 -42.56 -15.77 18.46
CA ILE A 214 -43.69 -16.01 17.57
C ILE A 214 -44.33 -17.37 17.88
N THR A 215 -43.55 -18.43 18.02
CA THR A 215 -44.05 -19.78 18.36
C THR A 215 -44.70 -19.85 19.74
N ARG A 216 -44.15 -19.20 20.76
CA ARG A 216 -44.82 -19.07 22.07
C ARG A 216 -46.14 -18.33 21.98
N ARG A 217 -46.21 -17.25 21.20
CA ARG A 217 -47.46 -16.48 20.99
C ARG A 217 -48.51 -17.29 20.23
N THR A 218 -48.14 -18.04 19.19
CA THR A 218 -49.08 -18.88 18.45
C THR A 218 -49.57 -20.05 19.28
N MET A 219 -48.69 -20.72 20.06
CA MET A 219 -49.11 -21.77 20.99
C MET A 219 -50.07 -21.24 22.06
N MET A 220 -49.79 -20.08 22.68
CA MET A 220 -50.73 -19.46 23.62
C MET A 220 -52.09 -19.12 22.98
N ARG A 221 -52.11 -18.61 21.74
CA ARG A 221 -53.37 -18.36 21.02
C ARG A 221 -54.17 -19.65 20.79
N TRP A 222 -53.52 -20.72 20.35
CA TRP A 222 -54.15 -22.02 20.18
C TRP A 222 -54.67 -22.61 21.49
N PHE A 223 -53.89 -22.46 22.57
CA PHE A 223 -54.31 -22.86 23.91
C PHE A 223 -55.57 -22.10 24.38
N ILE A 224 -55.65 -20.78 24.13
CA ILE A 224 -56.83 -19.98 24.47
C ILE A 224 -58.06 -20.43 23.65
N ILE A 225 -57.90 -20.66 22.34
CA ILE A 225 -59.01 -21.09 21.46
C ILE A 225 -59.54 -22.46 21.89
N THR A 226 -58.66 -23.43 22.13
CA THR A 226 -59.05 -24.78 22.57
C THR A 226 -59.73 -24.77 23.94
N ARG A 227 -59.29 -23.93 24.88
CA ARG A 227 -59.94 -23.76 26.19
C ARG A 227 -61.35 -23.17 26.07
N ARG A 228 -61.55 -22.20 25.17
CA ARG A 228 -62.88 -21.63 24.87
C ARG A 228 -63.81 -22.65 24.22
N PHE A 229 -63.31 -23.47 23.30
CA PHE A 229 -64.08 -24.56 22.68
C PHE A 229 -64.53 -25.61 23.71
N LYS A 230 -63.65 -26.03 24.62
CA LYS A 230 -64.01 -26.96 25.71
C LYS A 230 -65.09 -26.39 26.64
N MET A 231 -65.00 -25.11 27.02
CA MET A 231 -66.03 -24.47 27.85
C MET A 231 -67.38 -24.33 27.14
N PHE A 232 -67.41 -24.24 25.82
CA PHE A 232 -68.66 -24.17 25.05
C PHE A 232 -69.37 -25.53 24.98
N PHE A 233 -68.62 -26.63 24.93
CA PHE A 233 -69.18 -27.99 24.86
C PHE A 233 -69.57 -28.60 26.22
N PHE A 234 -68.95 -28.18 27.33
CA PHE A 234 -69.23 -28.68 28.67
C PHE A 234 -70.30 -27.87 29.44
N ARG A 235 -71.06 -27.01 28.75
CA ARG A 235 -72.09 -26.15 29.36
C ARG A 235 -73.53 -26.60 29.04
N LYS A 236 -73.71 -27.89 28.77
CA LYS A 236 -75.02 -28.56 28.64
C LYS A 236 -75.25 -29.47 29.82
#